data_AF-A0A2H6KH68-F1
#
_entry.id   AF-A0A2H6KH68-F1
#
_cell.length_a   1.000
_cell.length_b   1.000
_cell.length_c   1.000
_cell.angle_alpha   90.00
_cell.angle_beta   90.00
_cell.angle_gamma   90.00
#
_symmetry.space_group_name_H-M   'P 1'
#
loop_
_entity.id
_entity.type
_entity.pdbx_description
1 polymer ?
#
loop_
_entity_poly.entity_id
_entity_poly.type
_entity_poly.pdbx_seq_one_letter_code
_entity_poly.pdbx_strand_id
1 'polypeptide(L)'
;MESFENFDSIATFFLLVCNLEVLTFKETFVTDEAHESLGTMVDNVVFYFTDACKRQMAKLQTSTDLRSAMASIQEKLITPIKVSGIRGVLQPLLLRAQQTYNNMEASLIKCVQREIATHIRGYDKKAFVKAMCDETQFEPDWEHDLLSHLGDKNLRGANLYPPVCFAVGIVLKNVDFIGGYRLNKLASEALDAMRASIVDAEYAFGKMCTLDKALVRINQDFFMMRHLPHVFVHMDEFYGIDSLSSIYGLYNTAERQFCAGVAGLLLGDFQSFTRKQIKHDHPAYEEKLAAATAQLTNKLPILKRRMEHQLPQKHFKRAFRRLKQSLQDIIMEYPKKFSFQPPTIPEEKDDGEAAEPCHHLIRL
;
A
#
# COMPACT_ATOMS: atom_id res chain seq x y z
N MET A 1 -13.27 35.64 30.30
CA MET A 1 -13.65 34.29 29.83
C MET A 1 -12.36 33.50 29.70
N GLU A 2 -12.18 32.49 30.55
CA GLU A 2 -11.09 31.52 30.38
C GLU A 2 -11.18 30.93 28.97
N SER A 3 -10.07 30.95 28.23
CA SER A 3 -10.05 30.40 26.88
C SER A 3 -10.15 28.88 26.98
N PHE A 4 -11.11 28.26 26.27
CA PHE A 4 -11.15 26.80 26.13
C PHE A 4 -9.76 26.24 25.84
N GLU A 5 -9.38 25.15 26.50
CA GLU A 5 -8.02 24.60 26.39
C GLU A 5 -7.83 23.83 25.08
N ASN A 6 -8.82 23.02 24.68
CA ASN A 6 -8.77 22.15 23.52
C ASN A 6 -10.17 21.89 22.90
N PHE A 7 -10.22 21.15 21.80
CA PHE A 7 -11.48 20.79 21.12
C PHE A 7 -12.38 19.86 21.93
N ASP A 8 -11.81 19.13 22.89
CA ASP A 8 -12.55 18.29 23.82
C ASP A 8 -13.46 19.11 24.74
N SER A 9 -12.88 20.14 25.36
CA SER A 9 -13.59 21.10 26.21
C SER A 9 -14.63 21.87 25.40
N ILE A 10 -14.29 22.32 24.18
CA ILE A 10 -15.21 23.03 23.29
C ILE A 10 -16.41 22.13 22.95
N ALA A 11 -16.17 20.95 22.40
CA ALA A 11 -17.23 20.06 21.93
C ALA A 11 -18.20 19.70 23.07
N THR A 12 -17.67 19.36 24.23
CA THR A 12 -18.46 19.01 25.42
C THR A 12 -19.27 20.20 25.94
N PHE A 13 -18.64 21.36 26.10
CA PHE A 13 -19.29 22.55 26.64
C PHE A 13 -20.45 23.02 25.75
N PHE A 14 -20.21 23.15 24.45
CA PHE A 14 -21.22 23.70 23.54
C PHE A 14 -22.39 22.74 23.33
N LEU A 15 -22.17 21.42 23.37
CA LEU A 15 -23.26 20.45 23.39
C LEU A 15 -24.10 20.58 24.67
N LEU A 16 -23.45 20.67 25.84
CA LEU A 16 -24.12 20.80 27.13
C LEU A 16 -24.98 22.07 27.19
N VAL A 17 -24.41 23.22 26.82
CA VAL A 17 -25.13 24.50 26.81
C VAL A 17 -26.34 24.44 25.89
N CYS A 18 -26.18 23.96 24.66
CA CYS A 18 -27.34 23.83 23.76
C CYS A 18 -28.42 22.91 24.32
N ASN A 19 -28.06 21.79 24.95
CA ASN A 19 -29.05 20.90 25.57
C ASN A 19 -29.77 21.58 26.76
N LEU A 20 -29.05 22.33 27.59
CA LEU A 20 -29.64 23.08 28.70
C LEU A 20 -30.59 24.18 28.22
N GLU A 21 -30.22 24.91 27.17
CA GLU A 21 -31.08 25.93 26.55
C GLU A 21 -32.36 25.31 25.98
N VAL A 22 -32.24 24.16 25.30
CA VAL A 22 -33.41 23.42 24.77
C VAL A 22 -34.31 22.91 25.90
N LEU A 23 -33.74 22.36 26.97
CA LEU A 23 -34.51 21.88 28.13
C LEU A 23 -35.25 23.04 28.82
N THR A 24 -34.55 24.12 29.13
CA THR A 24 -35.11 25.32 29.79
C THR A 24 -36.24 25.91 28.94
N PHE A 25 -36.05 25.97 27.62
CA PHE A 25 -37.08 26.47 26.71
C PHE A 25 -38.33 25.58 26.71
N LYS A 26 -38.16 24.25 26.63
CA LYS A 26 -39.27 23.29 26.67
C LYS A 26 -40.05 23.35 27.99
N GLU A 27 -39.37 23.52 29.12
CA GLU A 27 -40.01 23.70 30.43
C GLU A 27 -40.78 25.02 30.54
N THR A 28 -40.28 26.10 29.93
CA THR A 28 -40.84 27.45 30.07
C THR A 28 -42.02 27.70 29.13
N PHE A 29 -41.96 27.21 27.89
CA PHE A 29 -42.89 27.64 26.83
C PHE A 29 -43.87 26.55 26.34
N VAL A 30 -43.78 25.31 26.85
CA VAL A 30 -44.71 24.18 26.60
C VAL A 30 -45.23 24.11 25.14
N THR A 31 -44.37 24.33 24.14
CA THR A 31 -44.78 24.28 22.72
C THR A 31 -43.63 23.91 21.77
N ASP A 32 -44.04 23.64 20.53
CA ASP A 32 -43.37 23.05 19.37
C ASP A 32 -41.89 23.39 19.17
N GLU A 33 -41.11 22.41 18.71
CA GLU A 33 -39.66 22.51 18.47
C GLU A 33 -39.26 23.58 17.43
N ALA A 34 -40.24 24.15 16.73
CA ALA A 34 -40.07 25.16 15.67
C ALA A 34 -40.17 26.62 16.17
N HIS A 35 -40.21 26.88 17.47
CA HIS A 35 -40.34 28.25 18.00
C HIS A 35 -39.11 29.13 17.68
N GLU A 36 -39.32 30.29 17.07
CA GLU A 36 -38.26 31.19 16.54
C GLU A 36 -37.25 31.65 17.62
N SER A 37 -37.71 31.86 18.85
CA SER A 37 -36.86 32.20 20.00
C SER A 37 -35.86 31.10 20.35
N LEU A 38 -36.24 29.82 20.20
CA LEU A 38 -35.32 28.69 20.42
C LEU A 38 -34.23 28.65 19.34
N GLY A 39 -34.60 28.94 18.09
CA GLY A 39 -33.64 29.11 16.99
C GLY A 39 -32.61 30.20 17.28
N THR A 40 -33.06 31.36 17.75
CA THR A 40 -32.17 32.50 18.06
C THR A 40 -31.20 32.19 19.22
N MET A 41 -31.65 31.47 20.25
CA MET A 41 -30.76 31.04 21.34
C MET A 41 -29.69 30.06 20.86
N VAL A 42 -30.08 29.06 20.05
CA VAL A 42 -29.13 28.12 19.46
C VAL A 42 -28.12 28.86 18.58
N ASP A 43 -28.57 29.82 17.76
CA ASP A 43 -27.67 30.60 16.89
C ASP A 43 -26.63 31.42 17.67
N ASN A 44 -27.00 31.99 18.82
CA ASN A 44 -26.05 32.67 19.70
C ASN A 44 -24.97 31.72 20.23
N VAL A 45 -25.37 30.52 20.68
CA VAL A 45 -24.42 29.50 21.15
C VAL A 45 -23.51 29.04 20.00
N VAL A 46 -24.06 28.90 18.79
CA VAL A 46 -23.31 28.53 17.58
C VAL A 46 -22.29 29.59 17.16
N PHE A 47 -22.60 30.88 17.35
CA PHE A 47 -21.65 31.97 17.12
C PHE A 47 -20.42 31.82 18.02
N TYR A 48 -20.61 31.62 19.32
CA TYR A 48 -19.51 31.43 20.28
C TYR A 48 -18.73 30.13 20.03
N PHE A 49 -19.41 29.05 19.63
CA PHE A 49 -18.75 27.81 19.20
C PHE A 49 -17.80 28.07 18.03
N THR A 50 -18.28 28.81 17.02
CA THR A 50 -17.50 29.14 15.84
C THR A 50 -16.27 29.97 16.18
N ASP A 51 -16.40 30.96 17.06
CA ASP A 51 -15.27 31.78 17.50
C ASP A 51 -14.24 30.97 18.30
N ALA A 52 -14.70 30.11 19.22
CA ALA A 52 -13.83 29.20 19.97
C ALA A 52 -13.04 28.26 19.04
N CYS A 53 -13.72 27.67 18.05
CA CYS A 53 -13.08 26.81 17.05
C CYS A 53 -12.01 27.57 16.25
N LYS A 54 -12.31 28.78 15.77
CA LYS A 54 -11.36 29.61 15.02
C LYS A 54 -10.09 29.91 15.81
N ARG A 55 -10.22 30.22 17.10
CA ARG A 55 -9.07 30.48 17.99
C ARG A 55 -8.23 29.23 18.25
N GLN A 56 -8.85 28.05 18.30
CA GLN A 56 -8.15 26.80 18.56
C GLN A 56 -7.53 26.17 17.31
N MET A 57 -8.13 26.35 16.12
CA MET A 57 -7.64 25.75 14.87
C MET A 57 -6.17 26.05 14.58
N ALA A 58 -5.69 27.28 14.81
CA ALA A 58 -4.30 27.66 14.54
C ALA A 58 -3.28 26.99 15.47
N LYS A 59 -3.73 26.42 16.60
CA LYS A 59 -2.86 25.72 17.56
C LYS A 59 -2.64 24.25 17.20
N LEU A 60 -3.40 23.70 16.25
CA LEU A 60 -3.24 22.33 15.76
C LEU A 60 -2.08 22.26 14.77
N GLN A 61 -0.87 21.97 15.26
CA GLN A 61 0.35 22.03 14.45
C GLN A 61 0.72 20.68 13.83
N THR A 62 0.34 19.58 14.48
CA THR A 62 0.72 18.22 14.05
C THR A 62 -0.45 17.42 13.50
N SER A 63 -0.17 16.35 12.76
CA SER A 63 -1.21 15.42 12.30
C SER A 63 -1.89 14.70 13.47
N THR A 64 -1.19 14.49 14.58
CA THR A 64 -1.75 13.93 15.82
C THR A 64 -2.73 14.89 16.48
N ASP A 65 -2.39 16.18 16.59
CA ASP A 65 -3.30 17.20 17.15
C ASP A 65 -4.59 17.29 16.35
N LEU A 66 -4.47 17.27 15.01
CA LEU A 66 -5.62 17.32 14.10
C LEU A 66 -6.53 16.10 14.28
N ARG A 67 -5.97 14.88 14.30
CA ARG A 67 -6.76 13.65 14.52
C ARG A 67 -7.46 13.66 15.88
N SER A 68 -6.76 14.06 16.94
CA SER A 68 -7.33 14.18 18.29
C SER A 68 -8.49 15.18 18.32
N ALA A 69 -8.32 16.36 17.72
CA ALA A 69 -9.38 17.35 17.62
C ALA A 69 -10.59 16.87 16.80
N MET A 70 -10.34 16.17 15.69
CA MET A 70 -11.37 15.57 14.85
C MET A 70 -12.15 14.50 15.60
N ALA A 71 -11.47 13.61 16.34
CA ALA A 71 -12.10 12.61 17.20
C ALA A 71 -13.00 13.27 18.25
N SER A 72 -12.50 14.29 18.98
CA SER A 72 -13.29 15.01 19.96
C SER A 72 -14.57 15.64 19.37
N ILE A 73 -14.47 16.32 18.21
CA ILE A 73 -15.67 16.89 17.55
C ILE A 73 -16.64 15.77 17.12
N GLN A 74 -16.12 14.69 16.55
CA GLN A 74 -16.94 13.61 16.04
C GLN A 74 -17.69 12.87 17.15
N GLU A 75 -16.97 12.48 18.21
CA GLU A 75 -17.50 11.67 19.31
C GLU A 75 -18.34 12.49 20.29
N LYS A 76 -17.92 13.72 20.61
CA LYS A 76 -18.54 14.51 21.68
C LYS A 76 -19.57 15.51 21.20
N LEU A 77 -19.68 15.76 19.90
CA LEU A 77 -20.61 16.74 19.35
C LEU A 77 -21.43 16.20 18.17
N ILE A 78 -20.79 15.78 17.08
CA ILE A 78 -21.50 15.36 15.86
C ILE A 78 -22.34 14.11 16.12
N THR A 79 -21.74 13.07 16.70
CA THR A 79 -22.42 11.78 16.93
C THR A 79 -23.59 11.94 17.91
N PRO A 80 -23.43 12.59 19.08
CA PRO A 80 -24.54 12.84 20.00
C PRO A 80 -25.69 13.62 19.36
N ILE A 81 -25.42 14.67 18.58
CA ILE A 81 -26.49 15.43 17.92
C ILE A 81 -27.23 14.55 16.91
N LYS A 82 -26.51 13.74 16.11
CA LYS A 82 -27.11 12.86 15.10
C LYS A 82 -28.07 11.83 15.67
N VAL A 83 -27.77 11.29 16.86
CA VAL A 83 -28.60 10.29 17.53
C VAL A 83 -29.62 10.90 18.50
N SER A 84 -29.58 12.22 18.71
CA SER A 84 -30.52 12.92 19.59
C SER A 84 -31.92 13.04 18.96
N GLY A 85 -32.96 13.01 19.80
CA GLY A 85 -34.35 13.29 19.39
C GLY A 85 -34.62 14.75 19.02
N ILE A 86 -33.66 15.66 19.29
CA ILE A 86 -33.78 17.12 19.06
C ILE A 86 -32.87 17.62 17.93
N ARG A 87 -32.50 16.72 17.01
CA ARG A 87 -31.61 17.03 15.89
C ARG A 87 -32.07 18.24 15.07
N GLY A 88 -33.38 18.43 14.88
CA GLY A 88 -33.94 19.56 14.13
C GLY A 88 -33.52 20.91 14.72
N VAL A 89 -33.59 21.03 16.05
CA VAL A 89 -33.19 22.24 16.79
C VAL A 89 -31.68 22.41 16.79
N LEU A 90 -30.91 21.33 16.94
CA LEU A 90 -29.44 21.36 16.98
C LEU A 90 -28.78 21.36 15.60
N GLN A 91 -29.56 21.40 14.52
CA GLN A 91 -29.07 21.37 13.15
C GLN A 91 -28.06 22.49 12.83
N PRO A 92 -28.23 23.75 13.30
CA PRO A 92 -27.24 24.81 13.07
C PRO A 92 -25.87 24.49 13.68
N LEU A 93 -25.85 23.96 14.91
CA LEU A 93 -24.61 23.55 15.59
C LEU A 93 -23.96 22.37 14.87
N LEU A 94 -24.75 21.38 14.46
CA LEU A 94 -24.27 20.23 13.68
C LEU A 94 -23.58 20.67 12.39
N LEU A 95 -24.18 21.61 11.65
CA LEU A 95 -23.62 22.12 10.39
C LEU A 95 -22.28 22.84 10.62
N ARG A 96 -22.17 23.65 11.70
CA ARG A 96 -20.89 24.29 12.04
C ARG A 96 -19.84 23.30 12.51
N ALA A 97 -20.22 22.30 13.31
CA ALA A 97 -19.32 21.23 13.73
C ALA A 97 -18.75 20.47 12.52
N GLN A 98 -19.61 20.13 11.55
CA GLN A 98 -19.20 19.49 10.30
C GLN A 98 -18.29 20.38 9.45
N GLN A 99 -18.58 21.68 9.37
CA GLN A 99 -17.72 22.63 8.67
C GLN A 99 -16.32 22.69 9.31
N THR A 100 -16.25 22.74 10.64
CA THR A 100 -14.98 22.72 11.38
C THR A 100 -14.23 21.40 11.16
N TYR A 101 -14.92 20.26 11.22
CA TYR A 101 -14.34 18.94 10.92
C TYR A 101 -13.73 18.91 9.52
N ASN A 102 -14.46 19.38 8.49
CA ASN A 102 -13.99 19.41 7.11
C ASN A 102 -12.76 20.32 6.92
N ASN A 103 -12.65 21.41 7.69
CA ASN A 103 -11.48 22.29 7.68
C ASN A 103 -10.24 21.62 8.32
N MET A 104 -10.45 20.85 9.39
CA MET A 104 -9.39 20.03 10.00
C MET A 104 -8.94 18.94 9.05
N GLU A 105 -9.88 18.22 8.42
CA GLU A 105 -9.59 17.17 7.44
C GLU A 105 -8.74 17.71 6.28
N ALA A 106 -9.07 18.90 5.74
CA ALA A 106 -8.28 19.52 4.68
C ALA A 106 -6.84 19.86 5.13
N SER A 107 -6.65 20.26 6.39
CA SER A 107 -5.33 20.49 6.97
C SER A 107 -4.59 19.18 7.21
N LEU A 108 -5.28 18.14 7.68
CA LEU A 108 -4.73 16.81 7.90
C LEU A 108 -4.21 16.21 6.61
N ILE A 109 -4.95 16.33 5.49
CA ILE A 109 -4.52 15.88 4.17
C ILE A 109 -3.17 16.51 3.79
N LYS A 110 -2.98 17.82 4.03
CA LYS A 110 -1.70 18.48 3.74
C LYS A 110 -0.57 17.94 4.61
N CYS A 111 -0.83 17.65 5.87
CA CYS A 111 0.16 17.02 6.75
C CYS A 111 0.52 15.62 6.27
N VAL A 112 -0.46 14.81 5.88
CA VAL A 112 -0.23 13.46 5.36
C VAL A 112 0.54 13.49 4.04
N GLN A 113 0.27 14.44 3.15
CA GLN A 113 1.07 14.60 1.93
C GLN A 113 2.53 14.92 2.21
N ARG A 114 2.83 15.66 3.29
CA ARG A 114 4.21 15.86 3.77
C ARG A 114 4.79 14.57 4.35
N GLU A 115 4.00 13.78 5.09
CA GLU A 115 4.42 12.46 5.58
C GLU A 115 4.81 11.54 4.40
N ILE A 116 4.02 11.50 3.32
CA ILE A 116 4.35 10.76 2.08
C ILE A 116 5.67 11.27 1.47
N ALA A 117 5.85 12.59 1.37
CA ALA A 117 7.06 13.17 0.80
C ALA A 117 8.30 12.81 1.63
N THR A 118 8.22 12.89 2.96
CA THR A 118 9.33 12.66 3.88
C THR A 118 9.67 11.18 4.03
N HIS A 119 8.67 10.33 4.32
CA HIS A 119 8.89 8.95 4.73
C HIS A 119 8.92 7.94 3.57
N ILE A 120 8.45 8.33 2.39
CA ILE A 120 8.40 7.44 1.21
C ILE A 120 9.31 7.96 0.10
N ARG A 121 9.08 9.19 -0.38
CA ARG A 121 9.85 9.77 -1.50
C ARG A 121 11.27 10.16 -1.08
N GLY A 122 11.40 10.78 0.08
CA GLY A 122 12.67 11.23 0.66
C GLY A 122 13.44 10.18 1.46
N TYR A 123 12.95 8.93 1.50
CA TYR A 123 13.57 7.88 2.29
C TYR A 123 15.00 7.56 1.81
N ASP A 124 15.96 7.49 2.74
CA ASP A 124 17.34 7.11 2.41
C ASP A 124 17.46 5.59 2.22
N LYS A 125 17.38 5.18 0.96
CA LYS A 125 17.53 3.79 0.53
C LYS A 125 18.92 3.18 0.75
N LYS A 126 19.97 3.96 1.07
CA LYS A 126 21.36 3.44 1.12
C LYS A 126 21.56 2.32 2.14
N ALA A 127 21.07 2.52 3.36
CA ALA A 127 21.25 1.55 4.44
C ALA A 127 20.55 0.22 4.12
N PHE A 128 19.32 0.32 3.60
CA PHE A 128 18.55 -0.82 3.15
C PHE A 128 19.23 -1.56 1.99
N VAL A 129 19.63 -0.84 0.94
CA VAL A 129 20.31 -1.43 -0.22
C VAL A 129 21.61 -2.12 0.20
N LYS A 130 22.40 -1.49 1.08
CA LYS A 130 23.62 -2.10 1.62
C LYS A 130 23.33 -3.39 2.36
N ALA A 131 22.34 -3.39 3.26
CA ALA A 131 21.96 -4.60 4.00
C ALA A 131 21.54 -5.75 3.06
N MET A 132 20.82 -5.44 1.97
CA MET A 132 20.50 -6.42 0.94
C MET A 132 21.72 -6.95 0.19
N CYS A 133 22.67 -6.09 -0.17
CA CYS A 133 23.91 -6.49 -0.82
C CYS A 133 24.78 -7.38 0.08
N ASP A 134 24.81 -7.06 1.37
CA ASP A 134 25.58 -7.78 2.40
C ASP A 134 24.83 -9.03 2.91
N GLU A 135 23.60 -9.28 2.43
CA GLU A 135 22.74 -10.41 2.82
C GLU A 135 22.48 -10.48 4.32
N THR A 136 22.32 -9.30 4.92
CA THR A 136 22.02 -9.12 6.33
C THR A 136 20.56 -8.74 6.52
N GLN A 137 20.00 -9.13 7.67
CA GLN A 137 18.67 -8.69 8.06
C GLN A 137 18.67 -7.17 8.23
N PHE A 138 17.79 -6.49 7.49
CA PHE A 138 17.55 -5.07 7.67
C PHE A 138 16.38 -4.88 8.63
N GLU A 139 16.65 -4.24 9.76
CA GLU A 139 15.63 -3.86 10.72
C GLU A 139 15.36 -2.37 10.63
N PRO A 140 14.17 -1.93 10.15
CA PRO A 140 13.76 -0.55 10.31
C PRO A 140 13.51 -0.24 11.79
N ASP A 141 13.48 1.05 12.10
CA ASP A 141 13.02 1.53 13.39
C ASP A 141 11.52 1.25 13.57
N TRP A 142 11.19 0.05 14.08
CA TRP A 142 9.83 -0.41 14.32
C TRP A 142 9.09 0.39 15.41
N GLU A 143 9.78 1.25 16.16
CA GLU A 143 9.17 2.13 17.15
C GLU A 143 8.58 3.39 16.51
N HIS A 144 8.84 3.61 15.23
CA HIS A 144 8.24 4.70 14.47
C HIS A 144 6.71 4.62 14.48
N ASP A 145 6.06 5.74 14.81
CA ASP A 145 4.60 5.84 15.00
C ASP A 145 3.77 5.31 13.82
N LEU A 146 4.16 5.60 12.57
CA LEU A 146 3.48 5.00 11.39
C LEU A 146 3.55 3.47 11.32
N LEU A 147 4.61 2.85 11.87
CA LEU A 147 4.80 1.41 11.83
C LEU A 147 4.07 0.70 12.98
N SER A 148 3.87 1.38 14.11
CA SER A 148 3.09 0.85 15.24
C SER A 148 1.63 0.53 14.84
N HIS A 149 1.10 1.27 13.86
CA HIS A 149 -0.26 1.10 13.34
C HIS A 149 -0.44 -0.14 12.44
N LEU A 150 0.63 -0.81 12.01
CA LEU A 150 0.53 -2.01 11.19
C LEU A 150 0.09 -3.23 12.01
N GLY A 151 0.25 -3.22 13.33
CA GLY A 151 -0.21 -4.25 14.26
C GLY A 151 0.44 -5.63 14.12
N ASP A 152 1.23 -5.89 13.07
CA ASP A 152 1.71 -7.23 12.73
C ASP A 152 3.18 -7.46 13.12
N LYS A 153 3.39 -8.48 13.96
CA LYS A 153 4.72 -8.95 14.36
C LYS A 153 5.42 -9.74 13.24
N ASN A 154 4.69 -10.26 12.25
CA ASN A 154 5.25 -11.05 11.15
C ASN A 154 5.96 -10.20 10.08
N LEU A 155 5.73 -8.88 10.07
CA LEU A 155 6.50 -7.95 9.21
C LEU A 155 7.95 -7.81 9.71
N ARG A 156 8.18 -8.03 11.01
CA ARG A 156 9.52 -8.05 11.60
C ARG A 156 10.23 -9.31 11.10
N GLY A 157 11.33 -9.13 10.36
CA GLY A 157 12.08 -10.22 9.74
C GLY A 157 11.73 -10.53 8.28
N ALA A 158 10.68 -9.91 7.71
CA ALA A 158 10.36 -10.04 6.28
C ALA A 158 11.31 -9.24 5.36
N ASN A 159 12.29 -8.52 5.94
CA ASN A 159 13.28 -7.67 5.26
C ASN A 159 12.62 -6.69 4.26
N LEU A 160 11.46 -6.15 4.63
CA LEU A 160 10.70 -5.25 3.79
C LEU A 160 11.37 -3.89 3.66
N TYR A 161 11.29 -3.34 2.46
CA TYR A 161 11.68 -1.98 2.22
C TYR A 161 10.76 -1.01 3.00
N PRO A 162 11.29 -0.18 3.92
CA PRO A 162 10.46 0.57 4.87
C PRO A 162 9.39 1.49 4.26
N PRO A 163 9.62 2.14 3.11
CA PRO A 163 8.57 2.88 2.39
C PRO A 163 7.30 2.08 2.07
N VAL A 164 7.38 0.76 1.97
CA VAL A 164 6.21 -0.12 1.81
C VAL A 164 5.36 -0.11 3.08
N CYS A 165 6.00 -0.29 4.22
CA CYS A 165 5.36 -0.26 5.52
C CYS A 165 4.81 1.14 5.84
N PHE A 166 5.56 2.20 5.52
CA PHE A 166 5.10 3.58 5.70
C PHE A 166 3.87 3.91 4.85
N ALA A 167 3.82 3.46 3.59
CA ALA A 167 2.66 3.71 2.72
C ALA A 167 1.37 3.12 3.32
N VAL A 168 1.45 1.87 3.79
CA VAL A 168 0.33 1.18 4.45
C VAL A 168 -0.03 1.89 5.76
N GLY A 169 0.95 2.16 6.62
CA GLY A 169 0.75 2.82 7.92
C GLY A 169 0.11 4.21 7.79
N ILE A 170 0.49 4.98 6.77
CA ILE A 170 -0.13 6.27 6.46
C ILE A 170 -1.62 6.09 6.14
N VAL A 171 -2.01 5.10 5.34
CA VAL A 171 -3.43 4.88 5.02
C VAL A 171 -4.20 4.45 6.27
N LEU A 172 -3.69 3.44 6.99
CA LEU A 172 -4.33 2.90 8.20
C LEU A 172 -4.57 3.99 9.25
N LYS A 173 -3.57 4.83 9.51
CA LYS A 173 -3.65 5.88 10.54
C LYS A 173 -4.68 6.98 10.24
N ASN A 174 -5.17 7.06 9.00
CA ASN A 174 -6.04 8.15 8.55
C ASN A 174 -7.43 7.70 8.09
N VAL A 175 -7.74 6.40 8.10
CA VAL A 175 -8.99 5.87 7.56
C VAL A 175 -10.23 6.40 8.28
N ASP A 176 -10.17 6.52 9.61
CA ASP A 176 -11.31 6.98 10.42
C ASP A 176 -11.53 8.49 10.35
N PHE A 177 -10.56 9.24 9.83
CA PHE A 177 -10.55 10.70 9.85
C PHE A 177 -10.86 11.31 8.49
N ILE A 178 -10.47 10.65 7.40
CA ILE A 178 -10.57 11.17 6.03
C ILE A 178 -11.74 10.50 5.31
N GLY A 179 -12.60 11.30 4.67
CA GLY A 179 -13.75 10.79 3.91
C GLY A 179 -13.32 9.91 2.74
N GLY A 180 -14.08 8.86 2.44
CA GLY A 180 -13.70 7.77 1.54
C GLY A 180 -13.13 8.20 0.17
N TYR A 181 -13.74 9.17 -0.53
CA TYR A 181 -13.20 9.67 -1.80
C TYR A 181 -11.79 10.29 -1.66
N ARG A 182 -11.57 11.07 -0.59
CA ARG A 182 -10.28 11.73 -0.32
C ARG A 182 -9.25 10.72 0.16
N LEU A 183 -9.68 9.73 0.95
CA LEU A 183 -8.84 8.61 1.38
C LEU A 183 -8.36 7.80 0.17
N ASN A 184 -9.22 7.51 -0.80
CA ASN A 184 -8.84 6.79 -2.02
C ASN A 184 -7.76 7.52 -2.82
N LYS A 185 -7.88 8.84 -2.95
CA LYS A 185 -6.86 9.66 -3.60
C LYS A 185 -5.53 9.61 -2.84
N LEU A 186 -5.57 9.70 -1.51
CA LEU A 186 -4.39 9.69 -0.65
C LEU A 186 -3.70 8.33 -0.65
N ALA A 187 -4.47 7.24 -0.58
CA ALA A 187 -3.97 5.88 -0.71
C ALA A 187 -3.29 5.70 -2.07
N SER A 188 -3.92 6.15 -3.17
CA SER A 188 -3.30 6.11 -4.50
C SER A 188 -1.96 6.86 -4.53
N GLU A 189 -1.91 8.06 -3.96
CA GLU A 189 -0.67 8.86 -3.89
C GLU A 189 0.44 8.16 -3.09
N ALA A 190 0.10 7.56 -1.95
CA ALA A 190 1.05 6.82 -1.12
C ALA A 190 1.59 5.58 -1.85
N LEU A 191 0.73 4.84 -2.55
CA LEU A 191 1.08 3.64 -3.31
C LEU A 191 1.92 3.95 -4.54
N ASP A 192 1.62 5.02 -5.26
CA ASP A 192 2.44 5.49 -6.38
C ASP A 192 3.82 5.95 -5.91
N ALA A 193 3.89 6.68 -4.79
CA ALA A 193 5.15 7.06 -4.17
C ALA A 193 5.97 5.84 -3.72
N MET A 194 5.32 4.85 -3.12
CA MET A 194 5.94 3.59 -2.71
C MET A 194 6.50 2.85 -3.92
N ARG A 195 5.71 2.70 -4.99
CA ARG A 195 6.15 2.05 -6.23
C ARG A 195 7.40 2.71 -6.80
N ALA A 196 7.40 4.04 -6.89
CA ALA A 196 8.56 4.78 -7.37
C ALA A 196 9.79 4.53 -6.47
N SER A 197 9.60 4.57 -5.15
CA SER A 197 10.66 4.33 -4.17
C SER A 197 11.24 2.91 -4.25
N ILE A 198 10.41 1.88 -4.50
CA ILE A 198 10.85 0.49 -4.71
C ILE A 198 11.74 0.39 -5.95
N VAL A 199 11.32 0.96 -7.08
CA VAL A 199 12.09 0.94 -8.34
C VAL A 199 13.43 1.64 -8.17
N ASP A 200 13.43 2.76 -7.44
CA ASP A 200 14.62 3.53 -7.09
C ASP A 200 15.60 2.76 -6.21
N ALA A 201 15.09 2.05 -5.19
CA ALA A 201 15.89 1.20 -4.31
C ALA A 201 16.55 0.07 -5.12
N GLU A 202 15.79 -0.55 -6.02
CA GLU A 202 16.34 -1.62 -6.84
C GLU A 202 17.34 -1.11 -7.89
N TYR A 203 17.12 0.06 -8.48
CA TYR A 203 18.12 0.65 -9.36
C TYR A 203 19.45 0.91 -8.61
N ALA A 204 19.38 1.39 -7.37
CA ALA A 204 20.56 1.59 -6.54
C ALA A 204 21.25 0.27 -6.18
N PHE A 205 20.47 -0.77 -5.87
CA PHE A 205 20.98 -2.13 -5.63
C PHE A 205 21.66 -2.72 -6.86
N GLY A 206 21.01 -2.66 -8.03
CA GLY A 206 21.57 -3.13 -9.29
C GLY A 206 22.90 -2.44 -9.64
N LYS A 207 23.01 -1.14 -9.35
CA LYS A 207 24.27 -0.39 -9.51
C LYS A 207 25.35 -0.86 -8.53
N MET A 208 25.00 -1.11 -7.26
CA MET A 208 25.94 -1.56 -6.23
C MET A 208 26.44 -2.98 -6.49
N CYS A 209 25.57 -3.87 -6.98
CA CYS A 209 25.92 -5.25 -7.35
C CYS A 209 26.46 -5.41 -8.78
N THR A 210 26.63 -4.31 -9.54
CA THR A 210 27.14 -4.33 -10.93
C THR A 210 26.35 -5.27 -11.87
N LEU A 211 25.02 -5.31 -11.72
CA LEU A 211 24.16 -6.17 -12.53
C LEU A 211 24.01 -5.64 -13.96
N ASP A 212 23.83 -6.55 -14.93
CA ASP A 212 23.43 -6.16 -16.28
C ASP A 212 21.99 -5.63 -16.31
N LYS A 213 21.64 -4.89 -17.38
CA LYS A 213 20.34 -4.22 -17.51
C LYS A 213 19.15 -5.18 -17.50
N ALA A 214 19.30 -6.39 -18.04
CA ALA A 214 18.22 -7.38 -18.09
C ALA A 214 17.96 -7.96 -16.70
N LEU A 215 19.02 -8.30 -15.96
CA LEU A 215 18.92 -8.75 -14.58
C LEU A 215 18.38 -7.66 -13.65
N VAL A 216 18.75 -6.39 -13.84
CA VAL A 216 18.14 -5.27 -13.08
C VAL A 216 16.63 -5.24 -13.32
N ARG A 217 16.17 -5.37 -14.57
CA ARG A 217 14.73 -5.37 -14.89
C ARG A 217 13.99 -6.55 -14.23
N ILE A 218 14.56 -7.75 -14.32
CA ILE A 218 13.98 -8.96 -13.69
C ILE A 218 13.89 -8.80 -12.17
N ASN A 219 14.95 -8.29 -11.54
CA ASN A 219 14.96 -8.06 -10.10
C ASN A 219 13.97 -6.94 -9.72
N GLN A 220 13.78 -5.87 -10.50
CA GLN A 220 12.73 -4.86 -10.26
C GLN A 220 11.34 -5.48 -10.16
N ASP A 221 10.98 -6.34 -11.11
CA ASP A 221 9.67 -6.99 -11.13
C ASP A 221 9.52 -7.97 -9.96
N PHE A 222 10.57 -8.74 -9.66
CA PHE A 222 10.59 -9.67 -8.52
C PHE A 222 10.50 -8.93 -7.18
N PHE A 223 11.20 -7.79 -7.05
CA PHE A 223 11.20 -6.97 -5.87
C PHE A 223 9.82 -6.37 -5.61
N MET A 224 9.12 -5.94 -6.66
CA MET A 224 7.72 -5.53 -6.58
C MET A 224 6.84 -6.69 -6.11
N MET A 225 6.99 -7.89 -6.70
CA MET A 225 6.22 -9.08 -6.30
C MET A 225 6.46 -9.50 -4.85
N ARG A 226 7.65 -9.23 -4.30
CA ARG A 226 7.97 -9.49 -2.90
C ARG A 226 7.24 -8.57 -1.93
N HIS A 227 7.13 -7.28 -2.25
CA HIS A 227 6.61 -6.29 -1.32
C HIS A 227 5.09 -6.10 -1.38
N LEU A 228 4.49 -6.19 -2.58
CA LEU A 228 3.05 -5.95 -2.75
C LEU A 228 2.13 -6.90 -1.96
N PRO A 229 2.45 -8.19 -1.73
CA PRO A 229 1.65 -9.05 -0.86
C PRO A 229 1.40 -8.47 0.53
N HIS A 230 2.38 -7.77 1.10
CA HIS A 230 2.22 -7.14 2.41
C HIS A 230 1.24 -5.97 2.37
N VAL A 231 1.19 -5.24 1.25
CA VAL A 231 0.20 -4.19 1.05
C VAL A 231 -1.21 -4.79 0.99
N PHE A 232 -1.38 -5.93 0.30
CA PHE A 232 -2.68 -6.60 0.20
C PHE A 232 -3.22 -7.01 1.57
N VAL A 233 -2.40 -7.65 2.42
CA VAL A 233 -2.83 -8.13 3.73
C VAL A 233 -3.45 -7.02 4.58
N HIS A 234 -2.83 -5.84 4.60
CA HIS A 234 -3.31 -4.73 5.43
C HIS A 234 -4.40 -3.89 4.79
N MET A 235 -4.47 -3.87 3.46
CA MET A 235 -5.43 -3.04 2.77
C MET A 235 -6.71 -3.81 2.40
N ASP A 236 -6.73 -5.15 2.52
CA ASP A 236 -7.91 -5.98 2.24
C ASP A 236 -9.12 -5.56 3.07
N GLU A 237 -8.94 -5.05 4.29
CA GLU A 237 -10.04 -4.60 5.16
C GLU A 237 -10.78 -3.37 4.61
N PHE A 238 -10.20 -2.64 3.65
CA PHE A 238 -10.80 -1.46 3.04
C PHE A 238 -11.41 -1.75 1.66
N TYR A 239 -12.13 -2.88 1.53
CA TYR A 239 -12.95 -3.22 0.35
C TYR A 239 -13.85 -2.03 -0.02
N GLY A 240 -13.41 -1.22 -0.98
CA GLY A 240 -14.03 0.07 -1.34
C GLY A 240 -13.03 1.14 -1.79
N ILE A 241 -11.74 0.94 -1.52
CA ILE A 241 -10.67 1.77 -2.08
C ILE A 241 -10.32 1.29 -3.50
N ASP A 242 -10.71 2.05 -4.53
CA ASP A 242 -10.43 1.75 -5.94
C ASP A 242 -8.93 1.50 -6.21
N SER A 243 -8.05 2.12 -5.42
CA SER A 243 -6.59 1.97 -5.55
C SER A 243 -6.12 0.52 -5.34
N LEU A 244 -6.82 -0.29 -4.52
CA LEU A 244 -6.48 -1.70 -4.31
C LEU A 244 -6.52 -2.51 -5.60
N SER A 245 -7.55 -2.29 -6.43
CA SER A 245 -7.65 -2.93 -7.74
C SER A 245 -6.43 -2.60 -8.62
N SER A 246 -5.91 -1.38 -8.52
CA SER A 246 -4.71 -0.93 -9.23
C SER A 246 -3.44 -1.62 -8.71
N ILE A 247 -3.33 -1.85 -7.40
CA ILE A 247 -2.20 -2.60 -6.82
C ILE A 247 -2.25 -4.08 -7.24
N TYR A 248 -3.44 -4.70 -7.26
CA TYR A 248 -3.59 -6.06 -7.78
C TYR A 248 -3.19 -6.13 -9.27
N GLY A 249 -3.59 -5.13 -10.05
CA GLY A 249 -3.13 -4.95 -11.43
C GLY A 249 -1.61 -4.82 -11.55
N LEU A 250 -0.97 -4.08 -10.64
CA LEU A 250 0.47 -3.92 -10.57
C LEU A 250 1.19 -5.24 -10.28
N TYR A 251 0.71 -6.03 -9.31
CA TYR A 251 1.27 -7.35 -9.02
C TYR A 251 1.15 -8.28 -10.22
N ASN A 252 -0.02 -8.34 -10.85
CA ASN A 252 -0.24 -9.16 -12.04
C ASN A 252 0.68 -8.75 -13.20
N THR A 253 0.95 -7.45 -13.33
CA THR A 253 1.86 -6.89 -14.34
C THR A 253 3.31 -7.27 -14.04
N ALA A 254 3.75 -7.09 -12.80
CA ALA A 254 5.09 -7.47 -12.35
C ALA A 254 5.31 -8.98 -12.51
N GLU A 255 4.34 -9.83 -12.11
CA GLU A 255 4.40 -11.28 -12.30
C GLU A 255 4.58 -11.67 -13.78
N ARG A 256 3.84 -11.01 -14.68
CA ARG A 256 3.96 -11.26 -16.12
C ARG A 256 5.31 -10.81 -16.67
N GLN A 257 5.76 -9.62 -16.31
CA GLN A 257 7.03 -9.04 -16.77
C GLN A 257 8.22 -9.84 -16.24
N PHE A 258 8.17 -10.25 -14.97
CA PHE A 258 9.12 -11.17 -14.37
C PHE A 258 9.23 -12.49 -15.15
N CYS A 259 8.09 -13.16 -15.39
CA CYS A 259 8.09 -14.43 -16.12
C CYS A 259 8.66 -14.27 -17.54
N ALA A 260 8.26 -13.22 -18.25
CA ALA A 260 8.77 -12.93 -19.59
C ALA A 260 10.27 -12.59 -19.59
N GLY A 261 10.74 -11.82 -18.60
CA GLY A 261 12.14 -11.45 -18.45
C GLY A 261 13.03 -12.66 -18.18
N VAL A 262 12.64 -13.53 -17.23
CA VAL A 262 13.36 -14.78 -16.95
C VAL A 262 13.37 -15.70 -18.16
N ALA A 263 12.22 -15.85 -18.83
CA ALA A 263 12.13 -16.70 -20.02
C ALA A 263 13.02 -16.17 -21.17
N GLY A 264 13.06 -14.85 -21.36
CA GLY A 264 13.97 -14.21 -22.31
C GLY A 264 15.44 -14.37 -21.94
N LEU A 265 15.78 -14.34 -20.65
CA LEU A 265 17.15 -14.54 -20.18
C LEU A 265 17.63 -15.98 -20.36
N LEU A 266 16.80 -16.98 -20.04
CA LEU A 266 17.16 -18.39 -20.08
C LEU A 266 16.97 -19.04 -21.46
N LEU A 267 16.04 -18.54 -22.27
CA LEU A 267 15.66 -19.17 -23.55
C LEU A 267 15.73 -18.20 -24.73
N GLY A 268 16.29 -17.00 -24.56
CA GLY A 268 16.36 -15.97 -25.59
C GLY A 268 17.06 -16.43 -26.87
N ASP A 269 18.15 -17.17 -26.75
CA ASP A 269 18.90 -17.70 -27.90
C ASP A 269 18.09 -18.76 -28.66
N PHE A 270 17.42 -19.66 -27.93
CA PHE A 270 16.55 -20.68 -28.52
C PHE A 270 15.33 -20.03 -29.21
N GLN A 271 14.72 -19.03 -28.59
CA GLN A 271 13.62 -18.27 -29.18
C GLN A 271 14.07 -17.51 -30.44
N SER A 272 15.23 -16.86 -30.40
CA SER A 272 15.83 -16.14 -31.53
C SER A 272 16.10 -17.09 -32.70
N PHE A 273 16.69 -18.25 -32.42
CA PHE A 273 16.87 -19.33 -33.40
C PHE A 273 15.54 -19.75 -34.03
N THR A 274 14.55 -20.08 -33.19
CA THR A 274 13.21 -20.53 -33.62
C THR A 274 12.55 -19.53 -34.57
N ARG A 275 12.62 -18.24 -34.24
CA ARG A 275 12.01 -17.17 -35.06
C ARG A 275 12.71 -16.98 -36.39
N LYS A 276 14.05 -17.06 -36.41
CA LYS A 276 14.87 -16.91 -37.63
C LYS A 276 14.79 -18.13 -38.56
N GLN A 277 14.44 -19.31 -38.04
CA GLN A 277 14.41 -20.53 -38.83
C GLN A 277 13.26 -20.51 -39.86
N ILE A 278 13.57 -20.72 -41.15
CA ILE A 278 12.57 -20.72 -42.24
C ILE A 278 12.11 -22.14 -42.60
N LYS A 279 13.01 -23.12 -42.51
CA LYS A 279 12.75 -24.54 -42.80
C LYS A 279 13.14 -25.41 -41.62
N HIS A 280 12.44 -26.52 -41.44
CA HIS A 280 12.78 -27.48 -40.39
C HIS A 280 14.21 -28.00 -40.59
N ASP A 281 15.02 -27.86 -39.54
CA ASP A 281 16.39 -28.35 -39.47
C ASP A 281 16.51 -29.13 -38.15
N HIS A 282 16.35 -30.44 -38.26
CA HIS A 282 16.27 -31.31 -37.09
C HIS A 282 17.59 -31.35 -36.30
N PRO A 283 18.78 -31.53 -36.92
CA PRO A 283 20.05 -31.47 -36.19
C PRO A 283 20.28 -30.16 -35.44
N ALA A 284 20.03 -29.01 -36.08
CA ALA A 284 20.21 -27.72 -35.42
C ALA A 284 19.18 -27.48 -34.30
N TYR A 285 17.96 -27.99 -34.47
CA TYR A 285 16.92 -27.95 -33.44
C TYR A 285 17.33 -28.74 -32.20
N GLU A 286 17.77 -29.99 -32.36
CA GLU A 286 18.22 -30.84 -31.25
C GLU A 286 19.39 -30.22 -30.49
N GLU A 287 20.37 -29.64 -31.20
CA GLU A 287 21.51 -28.94 -30.58
C GLU A 287 21.05 -27.75 -29.72
N LYS A 288 20.19 -26.89 -30.27
CA LYS A 288 19.68 -25.71 -29.56
C LYS A 288 18.75 -26.09 -28.41
N LEU A 289 17.95 -27.15 -28.58
CA LEU A 289 17.08 -27.67 -27.54
C LEU A 289 17.90 -28.28 -26.39
N ALA A 290 18.96 -29.01 -26.69
CA ALA A 290 19.85 -29.58 -25.67
C ALA A 290 20.52 -28.47 -24.85
N ALA A 291 21.03 -27.41 -25.51
CA ALA A 291 21.60 -26.25 -24.82
C ALA A 291 20.58 -25.52 -23.93
N ALA A 292 19.37 -25.29 -24.44
CA ALA A 292 18.27 -24.70 -23.69
C ALA A 292 17.88 -25.55 -22.47
N THR A 293 17.77 -26.87 -22.67
CA THR A 293 17.43 -27.82 -21.60
C THR A 293 18.50 -27.83 -20.52
N ALA A 294 19.78 -27.85 -20.91
CA ALA A 294 20.90 -27.76 -19.96
C ALA A 294 20.88 -26.46 -19.14
N GLN A 295 20.56 -25.31 -19.75
CA GLN A 295 20.38 -24.06 -19.02
C GLN A 295 19.24 -24.16 -18.00
N LEU A 296 18.09 -24.70 -18.40
CA LEU A 296 16.93 -24.85 -17.51
C LEU A 296 17.22 -25.80 -16.35
N THR A 297 17.83 -26.96 -16.61
CA THR A 297 18.18 -27.94 -15.57
C THR A 297 19.10 -27.33 -14.52
N ASN A 298 20.05 -26.47 -14.92
CA ASN A 298 20.98 -25.85 -14.00
C ASN A 298 20.37 -24.65 -13.23
N LYS A 299 19.57 -23.81 -13.91
CA LYS A 299 19.19 -22.49 -13.40
C LYS A 299 17.80 -22.45 -12.76
N LEU A 300 16.87 -23.30 -13.19
CA LEU A 300 15.50 -23.32 -12.69
C LEU A 300 15.37 -23.74 -11.21
N PRO A 301 16.13 -24.74 -10.70
CA PRO A 301 16.10 -25.09 -9.28
C PRO A 301 16.58 -23.96 -8.37
N ILE A 302 17.63 -23.23 -8.78
CA ILE A 302 18.15 -22.07 -8.06
C ILE A 302 17.07 -20.99 -7.98
N LEU A 303 16.39 -20.72 -9.10
CA LEU A 303 15.31 -19.76 -9.15
C LEU A 303 14.11 -20.16 -8.29
N LYS A 304 13.69 -21.43 -8.33
CA LYS A 304 12.61 -21.99 -7.50
C LYS A 304 12.87 -21.69 -6.02
N ARG A 305 14.06 -22.05 -5.52
CA ARG A 305 14.45 -21.85 -4.11
C ARG A 305 14.45 -20.38 -3.71
N ARG A 306 15.00 -19.50 -4.55
CA ARG A 306 15.02 -18.05 -4.27
C ARG A 306 13.63 -17.44 -4.26
N MET A 307 12.77 -17.83 -5.21
CA MET A 307 11.38 -17.40 -5.23
C MET A 307 10.62 -17.88 -3.99
N GLU A 308 10.84 -19.12 -3.57
CA GLU A 308 10.19 -19.70 -2.39
C GLU A 308 10.58 -18.99 -1.10
N HIS A 309 11.85 -18.60 -0.96
CA HIS A 309 12.34 -17.92 0.24
C HIS A 309 11.88 -16.46 0.35
N GLN A 310 11.70 -15.77 -0.77
CA GLN A 310 11.39 -14.34 -0.79
C GLN A 310 9.89 -14.02 -0.97
N LEU A 311 9.09 -14.99 -1.43
CA LEU A 311 7.65 -14.78 -1.67
C LEU A 311 6.81 -15.59 -0.68
N PRO A 312 5.68 -15.05 -0.19
CA PRO A 312 4.73 -15.84 0.58
C PRO A 312 4.24 -17.06 -0.22
N GLN A 313 4.01 -18.19 0.45
CA GLN A 313 3.78 -19.49 -0.20
C GLN A 313 2.67 -19.49 -1.27
N LYS A 314 1.55 -18.79 -1.02
CA LYS A 314 0.44 -18.65 -1.99
C LYS A 314 0.89 -17.96 -3.29
N HIS A 315 1.70 -16.90 -3.15
CA HIS A 315 2.22 -16.10 -4.25
C HIS A 315 3.34 -16.85 -5.00
N PHE A 316 4.24 -17.52 -4.28
CA PHE A 316 5.26 -18.39 -4.85
C PHE A 316 4.65 -19.46 -5.77
N LYS A 317 3.72 -20.28 -5.24
CA LYS A 317 3.09 -21.39 -6.00
C LYS A 317 2.43 -20.93 -7.30
N ARG A 318 1.87 -19.72 -7.29
CA ARG A 318 1.23 -19.13 -8.48
C ARG A 318 2.27 -18.62 -9.49
N ALA A 319 3.21 -17.81 -9.02
CA ALA A 319 4.24 -17.20 -9.86
C ALA A 319 5.12 -18.27 -10.53
N PHE A 320 5.56 -19.28 -9.77
CA PHE A 320 6.42 -20.34 -10.30
C PHE A 320 5.71 -21.21 -11.35
N ARG A 321 4.42 -21.48 -11.16
CA ARG A 321 3.59 -22.17 -12.18
C ARG A 321 3.51 -21.39 -13.48
N ARG A 322 3.32 -20.07 -13.39
CA ARG A 322 3.26 -19.19 -14.58
C ARG A 322 4.61 -19.07 -15.28
N LEU A 323 5.69 -19.04 -14.51
CA LEU A 323 7.04 -19.07 -15.06
C LEU A 323 7.28 -20.35 -15.86
N LYS A 324 6.97 -21.52 -15.28
CA LYS A 324 7.07 -22.81 -15.97
C LYS A 324 6.27 -22.82 -17.26
N GLN A 325 5.02 -22.34 -17.23
CA GLN A 325 4.20 -22.23 -18.44
C GLN A 325 4.86 -21.35 -19.49
N SER A 326 5.42 -20.20 -19.09
CA SER A 326 6.09 -19.26 -20.00
C SER A 326 7.34 -19.88 -20.65
N LEU A 327 8.12 -20.65 -19.90
CA LEU A 327 9.28 -21.38 -20.40
C LEU A 327 8.87 -22.49 -21.39
N GLN A 328 7.83 -23.25 -21.04
CA GLN A 328 7.27 -24.29 -21.89
C GLN A 328 6.73 -23.71 -23.20
N ASP A 329 6.04 -22.57 -23.15
CA ASP A 329 5.51 -21.90 -24.34
C ASP A 329 6.61 -21.54 -25.36
N ILE A 330 7.81 -21.14 -24.89
CA ILE A 330 8.96 -20.86 -25.76
C ILE A 330 9.50 -22.14 -26.39
N ILE A 331 9.69 -23.22 -25.61
CA ILE A 331 10.18 -24.51 -26.12
C ILE A 331 9.22 -25.05 -27.20
N MET A 332 7.92 -24.87 -26.97
CA MET A 332 6.85 -25.31 -27.87
C MET A 332 6.71 -24.46 -29.13
N GLU A 333 7.33 -23.28 -29.21
CA GLU A 333 7.26 -22.37 -30.37
C GLU A 333 7.77 -23.06 -31.64
N TYR A 334 8.87 -23.81 -31.55
CA TYR A 334 9.49 -24.48 -32.71
C TYR A 334 8.67 -25.68 -33.21
N PRO A 335 8.26 -26.67 -32.38
CA PRO A 335 7.39 -27.76 -32.82
C PRO A 335 6.06 -27.28 -33.42
N LYS A 336 5.46 -26.23 -32.82
CA LYS A 336 4.23 -25.62 -33.36
C LYS A 336 4.47 -24.98 -34.73
N LYS A 337 5.60 -24.29 -34.92
CA LYS A 337 5.93 -23.61 -36.18
C LYS A 337 6.10 -24.57 -37.36
N PHE A 338 6.63 -25.78 -37.12
CA PHE A 338 6.88 -26.79 -38.15
C PHE A 338 5.95 -28.01 -38.05
N SER A 339 4.88 -27.92 -37.25
CA SER A 339 3.81 -28.92 -37.13
C SER A 339 4.29 -30.35 -36.84
N PHE A 340 5.21 -30.52 -35.89
CA PHE A 340 5.64 -31.85 -35.41
C PHE A 340 5.36 -32.04 -33.91
N GLN A 341 5.34 -33.30 -33.48
CA GLN A 341 5.06 -33.63 -32.07
C GLN A 341 6.13 -33.01 -31.16
N PRO A 342 5.73 -32.30 -30.10
CA PRO A 342 6.66 -31.71 -29.17
C PRO A 342 7.48 -32.80 -28.45
N PRO A 343 8.77 -32.55 -28.16
CA PRO A 343 9.54 -33.47 -27.34
C PRO A 343 8.91 -33.60 -25.95
N THR A 344 8.98 -34.79 -25.38
CA THR A 344 8.55 -35.05 -24.00
C THR A 344 9.53 -34.34 -23.06
N ILE A 345 9.11 -33.24 -22.45
CA ILE A 345 9.92 -32.54 -21.45
C ILE A 345 10.08 -33.48 -20.24
N PRO A 346 11.30 -33.74 -19.74
CA PRO A 346 11.50 -34.59 -18.58
C PRO A 346 10.68 -34.10 -17.37
N GLU A 347 10.02 -35.02 -16.66
CA GLU A 347 9.35 -34.70 -15.40
C GLU A 347 10.37 -34.22 -14.35
N GLU A 348 9.95 -33.29 -13.49
CA GLU A 348 10.75 -32.80 -12.38
C GLU A 348 11.15 -33.97 -11.48
N LYS A 349 12.46 -34.26 -11.43
CA LYS A 349 13.03 -34.91 -10.26
C LYS A 349 13.17 -33.84 -9.19
N ASP A 350 12.49 -34.01 -8.05
CA ASP A 350 12.81 -33.32 -6.80
C ASP A 350 14.14 -33.91 -6.27
N ASP A 351 15.24 -33.62 -6.98
CA ASP A 351 16.56 -34.01 -6.54
C ASP A 351 17.06 -32.99 -5.51
N GLY A 352 17.06 -33.44 -4.25
CA GLY A 352 18.15 -33.26 -3.30
C GLY A 352 18.64 -31.85 -3.04
N GLU A 353 18.39 -31.38 -1.82
CA GLU A 353 18.90 -30.17 -1.22
C GLU A 353 20.43 -30.04 -1.35
N ALA A 354 20.87 -29.06 -2.15
CA ALA A 354 22.22 -28.52 -2.07
C ALA A 354 22.11 -27.16 -1.36
N ALA A 355 22.72 -27.05 -0.17
CA ALA A 355 22.70 -25.84 0.62
C ALA A 355 23.57 -24.75 -0.02
N GLU A 356 22.96 -23.93 -0.88
CA GLU A 356 23.52 -22.62 -1.25
C GLU A 356 23.06 -21.56 -0.23
N PRO A 357 23.89 -20.54 0.05
CA PRO A 357 23.50 -19.43 0.92
C PRO A 357 22.29 -18.66 0.36
N CYS A 358 21.45 -18.16 1.28
CA CYS A 358 20.20 -17.47 0.98
C CYS A 358 20.48 -16.07 0.39
N HIS A 359 20.56 -15.97 -0.93
CA HIS A 359 20.76 -14.69 -1.63
C HIS A 359 19.43 -13.93 -1.85
N HIS A 360 19.39 -12.63 -1.56
CA HIS A 360 18.25 -11.76 -1.88
C HIS A 360 18.13 -11.43 -3.39
N LEU A 361 19.17 -11.71 -4.17
CA LEU A 361 19.30 -11.39 -5.59
C LEU A 361 18.92 -12.61 -6.44
N ILE A 362 18.27 -12.43 -7.60
CA ILE A 362 18.24 -13.47 -8.64
C ILE A 362 19.54 -13.39 -9.45
N ARG A 363 20.50 -14.26 -9.11
CA ARG A 363 21.74 -14.51 -9.87
C ARG A 363 21.49 -15.82 -10.60
N LEU A 364 21.32 -15.75 -11.91
CA LEU A 364 21.10 -16.94 -12.73
C LEU A 364 22.43 -17.48 -13.20
#